data_AF-A0A0D7KHH3-F1
#
_entry.id   AF-A0A0D7KHH3-F1
#
_cell.length_a   1.000
_cell.length_b   1.000
_cell.length_c   1.000
_cell.angle_alpha   90.00
_cell.angle_beta   90.00
_cell.angle_gamma   90.00
#
_symmetry.space_group_name_H-M   'P 1'
#
loop_
_entity.id
_entity.type
_entity.pdbx_description
1 polymer ?
#
loop_
_entity_poly.entity_id
_entity_poly.type
_entity_poly.pdbx_seq_one_letter_code
_entity_poly.pdbx_strand_id
1 'polypeptide(L)'
;MLGIATDEQWQAILGNDSSYDHHFIYAVKTTGIFCRPSCKSRPPIRANICIFQNAEHAQKAGFRPCKRCKPSGERMPDQEWVAQIVQCIHSRYTESLTLQSLAEFCHGSPYHLQRTFKRIMGVSPMEYVQRTRMHHAKHLLIHSMYPVADIAQTVGLSNTPYFITLFKKMTGHTPAAYRMRERNIDQDEISGGENNHGN
;
A
#
# COMPACT_ATOMS: atom_id res chain seq x y z
N MET A 1 -12.35 -32.23 18.72
CA MET A 1 -11.89 -32.22 20.13
C MET A 1 -11.85 -30.77 20.58
N LEU A 2 -12.56 -30.40 21.66
CA LEU A 2 -12.63 -29.03 22.19
C LEU A 2 -11.38 -28.79 23.05
N GLY A 3 -10.35 -28.15 22.50
CA GLY A 3 -9.10 -27.89 23.21
C GLY A 3 -9.26 -26.77 24.25
N ILE A 4 -8.77 -27.01 25.48
CA ILE A 4 -8.60 -25.99 26.52
C ILE A 4 -7.33 -25.18 26.19
N ALA A 5 -7.35 -23.87 26.43
CA ALA A 5 -6.18 -23.03 26.21
C ALA A 5 -5.06 -23.35 27.21
N THR A 6 -3.85 -23.63 26.70
CA THR A 6 -2.63 -23.71 27.52
C THR A 6 -2.34 -22.36 28.18
N ASP A 7 -1.50 -22.33 29.21
CA ASP A 7 -1.09 -21.08 29.85
C ASP A 7 -0.42 -20.13 28.85
N GLU A 8 0.42 -20.65 27.96
CA GLU A 8 1.07 -19.89 26.89
C GLU A 8 0.06 -19.25 25.93
N GLN A 9 -0.89 -20.04 25.40
CA GLN A 9 -1.95 -19.55 24.52
C GLN A 9 -2.83 -18.51 25.23
N TRP A 10 -3.09 -18.71 26.52
CA TRP A 10 -3.85 -17.77 27.33
C TRP A 10 -3.10 -16.44 27.52
N GLN A 11 -1.79 -16.48 27.79
CA GLN A 11 -0.96 -15.29 27.86
C GLN A 11 -0.91 -14.55 26.51
N ALA A 12 -0.81 -15.26 25.38
CA ALA A 12 -0.84 -14.64 24.06
C ALA A 12 -2.16 -13.88 23.79
N ILE A 13 -3.31 -14.42 24.20
CA ILE A 13 -4.61 -13.76 24.09
C ILE A 13 -4.67 -12.49 24.96
N LEU A 14 -4.20 -12.57 26.21
CA LEU A 14 -4.17 -11.42 27.12
C LEU A 14 -3.20 -10.33 26.66
N GLY A 15 -2.04 -10.74 26.13
CA GLY A 15 -0.99 -9.87 25.61
C GLY A 15 -1.29 -9.24 24.26
N ASN A 16 -2.39 -9.62 23.59
CA ASN A 16 -2.71 -9.17 22.23
C ASN A 16 -1.57 -9.46 21.25
N ASP A 17 -0.95 -10.64 21.38
CA ASP A 17 0.29 -10.95 20.67
C ASP A 17 0.02 -11.41 19.22
N SER A 18 0.41 -10.58 18.25
CA SER A 18 0.24 -10.87 16.82
C SER A 18 1.13 -12.00 16.30
N SER A 19 2.19 -12.40 17.02
CA SER A 19 3.05 -13.52 16.59
C SER A 19 2.29 -14.86 16.58
N TYR A 20 1.22 -14.97 17.37
CA TYR A 20 0.39 -16.18 17.46
C TYR A 20 -0.81 -16.20 16.49
N ASP A 21 -1.04 -15.14 15.71
CA ASP A 21 -2.20 -15.01 14.81
C ASP A 21 -2.33 -16.12 13.75
N HIS A 22 -1.21 -16.78 13.43
CA HIS A 22 -1.14 -17.89 12.48
C HIS A 22 -0.95 -19.26 13.14
N HIS A 23 -0.79 -19.31 14.47
CA HIS A 23 -0.55 -20.53 15.22
C HIS A 23 -1.85 -21.15 15.73
N PHE A 24 -2.80 -20.31 16.15
CA PHE A 24 -4.11 -20.77 16.60
C PHE A 24 -5.15 -19.65 16.54
N ILE A 25 -6.42 -20.03 16.66
CA ILE A 25 -7.52 -19.12 16.94
C ILE A 25 -8.28 -19.56 18.19
N TYR A 26 -8.89 -18.62 18.89
CA TYR A 26 -9.71 -18.94 20.06
C TYR A 26 -11.17 -18.60 19.78
N ALA A 27 -12.08 -19.41 20.30
CA ALA A 27 -13.51 -19.14 20.26
C ALA A 27 -14.09 -19.00 21.67
N VAL A 28 -15.09 -18.12 21.80
CA VAL A 28 -15.75 -17.82 23.05
C VAL A 28 -17.10 -18.53 23.05
N LYS A 29 -17.24 -19.56 23.90
CA LYS A 29 -18.43 -20.43 23.99
C LYS A 29 -19.72 -19.63 24.21
N THR A 30 -19.68 -18.58 25.02
CA THR A 30 -20.86 -17.78 25.36
C THR A 30 -21.36 -16.88 24.23
N THR A 31 -20.48 -16.43 23.32
CA THR A 31 -20.88 -15.54 22.22
C THR A 31 -20.99 -16.29 20.88
N GLY A 32 -20.41 -17.49 20.79
CA GLY A 32 -20.31 -18.22 19.53
C GLY A 32 -19.39 -17.52 18.53
N ILE A 33 -18.45 -16.69 18.98
CA ILE A 33 -17.53 -15.93 18.13
C ILE A 33 -16.11 -16.47 18.31
N PHE A 34 -15.39 -16.64 17.19
CA PHE A 34 -13.95 -16.91 17.21
C PHE A 34 -13.12 -15.71 16.75
N CYS A 35 -11.88 -15.63 17.24
CA CYS A 35 -10.97 -14.50 17.16
C CYS A 35 -9.52 -14.95 16.96
N ARG A 36 -8.66 -14.03 16.50
CA ARG A 36 -7.19 -14.17 16.57
C ARG A 36 -6.67 -13.75 17.95
N PRO A 37 -5.52 -14.25 18.42
CA PRO A 37 -4.85 -13.78 19.65
C PRO A 37 -4.67 -12.26 19.72
N SER A 38 -4.37 -11.58 18.60
CA SER A 38 -4.27 -10.11 18.53
C SER A 38 -5.61 -9.35 18.53
N CYS A 39 -6.73 -10.01 18.85
CA CYS A 39 -8.04 -9.36 18.79
C CYS A 39 -8.18 -8.29 19.88
N LYS A 40 -8.36 -7.03 19.48
CA LYS A 40 -8.59 -5.88 20.38
C LYS A 40 -9.96 -5.86 21.08
N SER A 41 -10.71 -6.96 21.01
CA SER A 41 -11.99 -7.10 21.74
C SER A 41 -11.72 -7.29 23.23
N ARG A 42 -12.74 -7.04 24.07
CA ARG A 42 -12.60 -7.26 25.52
C ARG A 42 -12.18 -8.70 25.78
N PRO A 43 -11.16 -8.94 26.64
CA PRO A 43 -10.73 -10.29 26.96
C PRO A 43 -11.90 -11.13 27.49
N PRO A 44 -12.12 -12.35 26.97
CA PRO A 44 -13.14 -13.25 27.48
C PRO A 44 -12.72 -13.86 28.83
N ILE A 45 -13.61 -14.60 29.47
CA ILE A 45 -13.26 -15.42 30.64
C ILE A 45 -12.55 -16.69 30.16
N ARG A 46 -11.42 -17.05 30.78
CA ARG A 46 -10.62 -18.23 30.41
C ARG A 46 -11.42 -19.53 30.37
N ALA A 47 -12.34 -19.74 31.32
CA ALA A 47 -13.19 -20.94 31.33
C ALA A 47 -14.12 -21.05 30.11
N ASN A 48 -14.40 -19.92 29.45
CA ASN A 48 -15.32 -19.83 28.32
C ASN A 48 -14.64 -19.88 26.96
N ILE A 49 -13.32 -20.05 26.90
CA ILE A 49 -12.62 -20.16 25.62
C ILE A 49 -12.33 -21.61 25.23
N CYS A 50 -12.27 -21.85 23.93
CA CYS A 50 -11.71 -23.05 23.34
C CYS A 50 -10.78 -22.67 22.18
N ILE A 51 -9.82 -23.53 21.89
CA ILE A 51 -8.79 -23.29 20.87
C ILE A 51 -9.05 -24.16 19.63
N PHE A 52 -8.85 -23.57 18.45
CA PHE A 52 -8.86 -24.27 17.16
C PHE A 52 -7.57 -23.99 16.39
N GLN A 53 -7.18 -24.94 15.54
CA GLN A 53 -5.98 -24.81 14.68
C GLN A 53 -6.15 -23.71 13.62
N ASN A 54 -7.34 -23.60 13.03
CA ASN A 54 -7.63 -22.64 11.97
C ASN A 54 -9.12 -22.25 11.97
N ALA A 55 -9.44 -21.20 11.20
CA ALA A 55 -10.79 -20.67 11.06
C ALA A 55 -11.81 -21.69 10.55
N GLU A 56 -11.40 -22.58 9.64
CA GLU A 56 -12.28 -23.61 9.07
C GLU A 56 -12.79 -24.56 10.16
N HIS A 57 -11.91 -25.02 11.06
CA HIS A 57 -12.29 -25.88 12.18
C HIS A 57 -13.26 -25.19 13.15
N ALA A 58 -13.06 -23.90 13.43
CA ALA A 58 -14.00 -23.15 14.28
C ALA A 58 -15.37 -22.96 13.61
N GLN A 59 -15.41 -22.71 12.31
CA GLN A 59 -16.66 -22.59 11.55
C GLN A 59 -17.43 -23.90 11.48
N LYS A 60 -16.73 -25.01 11.20
CA LYS A 60 -17.32 -26.36 11.23
C LYS A 60 -17.89 -26.71 12.61
N ALA A 61 -17.30 -26.17 13.68
CA ALA A 61 -17.80 -26.30 15.05
C ALA A 61 -18.94 -25.31 15.41
N GLY A 62 -19.44 -24.52 14.45
CA GLY A 62 -20.59 -23.62 14.63
C GLY A 62 -20.24 -22.21 15.12
N PHE A 63 -18.96 -21.85 15.22
CA PHE A 63 -18.55 -20.51 15.62
C PHE A 63 -18.50 -19.55 14.42
N ARG A 64 -18.90 -18.29 14.65
CA ARG A 64 -18.87 -17.23 13.63
C ARG A 64 -17.59 -16.39 13.74
N PRO A 65 -17.01 -15.91 12.63
CA PRO A 65 -15.80 -15.11 12.68
C PRO A 65 -16.07 -13.75 13.33
N CYS A 66 -15.14 -13.30 14.17
CA CYS A 66 -15.19 -11.96 14.73
C CYS A 66 -15.08 -10.91 13.62
N LYS A 67 -16.07 -10.03 13.54
CA LYS A 67 -16.08 -8.91 12.57
C LYS A 67 -14.94 -7.92 12.79
N ARG A 68 -14.34 -7.90 13.99
CA ARG A 68 -13.28 -6.95 14.36
C ARG A 68 -11.89 -7.42 13.92
N CYS A 69 -11.50 -8.65 14.27
CA CYS A 69 -10.18 -9.19 13.91
C CYS A 69 -10.18 -10.01 12.61
N LYS A 70 -11.35 -10.30 12.02
CA LYS A 70 -11.53 -11.05 10.76
C LYS A 70 -10.63 -12.30 10.66
N PRO A 71 -10.81 -13.26 11.59
CA PRO A 71 -9.93 -14.41 11.74
C PRO A 71 -10.03 -15.44 10.59
N SER A 72 -11.04 -15.35 9.72
CA SER A 72 -11.26 -16.27 8.58
C SER A 72 -10.20 -16.20 7.48
N GLY A 73 -9.22 -15.29 7.56
CA GLY A 73 -8.15 -15.22 6.57
C GLY A 73 -8.52 -14.41 5.31
N GLU A 74 -9.64 -13.69 5.32
CA GLU A 74 -10.03 -12.75 4.24
C GLU A 74 -9.05 -11.57 4.03
N ARG A 75 -7.94 -11.51 4.77
CA ARG A 75 -7.00 -10.39 4.73
C ARG A 75 -5.59 -10.90 4.46
N MET A 76 -5.12 -10.63 3.25
CA MET A 76 -3.71 -10.71 2.89
C MET A 76 -2.86 -9.86 3.86
N PRO A 77 -1.62 -10.27 4.19
CA PRO A 77 -0.71 -9.47 5.02
C PRO A 77 -0.58 -8.02 4.50
N ASP A 78 -0.50 -7.05 5.41
CA ASP A 78 -0.47 -5.62 5.05
C ASP A 78 0.67 -5.28 4.06
N GLN A 79 1.81 -5.96 4.17
CA GLN A 79 2.97 -5.76 3.27
C GLN A 79 2.66 -6.23 1.84
N GLU A 80 2.15 -7.45 1.70
CA GLU A 80 1.74 -8.02 0.41
C GLU A 80 0.60 -7.21 -0.21
N TRP A 81 -0.34 -6.74 0.62
CA TRP A 81 -1.41 -5.87 0.16
C TRP A 81 -0.91 -4.55 -0.38
N VAL A 82 0.01 -3.89 0.33
CA VAL A 82 0.65 -2.67 -0.15
C VAL A 82 1.45 -2.92 -1.43
N ALA A 83 2.15 -4.05 -1.55
CA ALA A 83 2.85 -4.42 -2.77
C ALA A 83 1.88 -4.56 -3.97
N GLN A 84 0.71 -5.19 -3.78
CA GLN A 84 -0.32 -5.25 -4.81
C GLN A 84 -0.87 -3.87 -5.19
N ILE A 85 -1.08 -2.98 -4.20
CA ILE A 85 -1.51 -1.61 -4.46
C ILE A 85 -0.46 -0.86 -5.27
N VAL A 86 0.83 -1.00 -4.94
CA VAL A 86 1.94 -0.40 -5.69
C VAL A 86 1.95 -0.91 -7.13
N GLN A 87 1.80 -2.23 -7.34
CA GLN A 87 1.72 -2.81 -8.67
C GLN A 87 0.53 -2.27 -9.46
N CYS A 88 -0.63 -2.14 -8.82
CA CYS A 88 -1.83 -1.55 -9.41
C CYS A 88 -1.60 -0.09 -9.83
N ILE A 89 -0.90 0.70 -9.01
CA ILE A 89 -0.54 2.07 -9.36
C ILE A 89 0.38 2.09 -10.58
N HIS A 90 1.44 1.27 -10.61
CA HIS A 90 2.39 1.24 -11.73
C HIS A 90 1.76 0.81 -13.05
N SER A 91 0.78 -0.09 -13.03
CA SER A 91 0.09 -0.50 -14.26
C SER A 91 -0.99 0.48 -14.73
N ARG A 92 -1.50 1.35 -13.85
CA ARG A 92 -2.70 2.17 -14.10
C ARG A 92 -2.55 3.64 -13.77
N TYR A 93 -1.32 4.13 -13.58
CA TYR A 93 -1.08 5.50 -13.11
C TYR A 93 -1.66 6.58 -14.06
N THR A 94 -1.88 6.27 -15.33
CA THR A 94 -2.46 7.17 -16.33
C THR A 94 -3.98 7.32 -16.18
N GLU A 95 -4.66 6.39 -15.52
CA GLU A 95 -6.11 6.43 -15.29
C GLU A 95 -6.48 7.45 -14.20
N SER A 96 -7.76 7.83 -14.13
CA SER A 96 -8.29 8.69 -13.05
C SER A 96 -8.39 7.94 -11.72
N LEU A 97 -7.22 7.64 -11.13
CA LEU A 97 -7.11 6.93 -9.85
C LEU A 97 -7.57 7.81 -8.69
N THR A 98 -8.53 7.29 -7.94
CA THR A 98 -8.95 7.80 -6.64
C THR A 98 -8.63 6.79 -5.53
N LEU A 99 -8.60 7.26 -4.28
CA LEU A 99 -8.47 6.38 -3.12
C LEU A 99 -9.55 5.28 -3.09
N GLN A 100 -10.78 5.63 -3.50
CA GLN A 100 -11.89 4.69 -3.61
C GLN A 100 -11.60 3.61 -4.65
N SER A 101 -11.23 4.01 -5.88
CA SER A 101 -10.94 3.05 -6.96
C SER A 101 -9.78 2.11 -6.63
N LEU A 102 -8.71 2.61 -6.00
CA LEU A 102 -7.59 1.77 -5.56
C LEU A 102 -8.01 0.75 -4.50
N ALA A 103 -8.87 1.16 -3.57
CA ALA A 103 -9.41 0.28 -2.55
C ALA A 103 -10.29 -0.81 -3.17
N GLU A 104 -11.10 -0.47 -4.18
CA GLU A 104 -11.93 -1.43 -4.92
C GLU A 104 -11.07 -2.43 -5.70
N PHE A 105 -10.06 -1.98 -6.45
CA PHE A 105 -9.17 -2.85 -7.21
C PHE A 105 -8.36 -3.80 -6.34
N CYS A 106 -8.06 -3.41 -5.11
CA CYS A 106 -7.26 -4.20 -4.18
C CYS A 106 -8.11 -4.82 -3.06
N HIS A 107 -9.44 -4.89 -3.22
CA HIS A 107 -10.36 -5.53 -2.28
C HIS A 107 -10.24 -5.06 -0.81
N GLY A 108 -10.13 -3.74 -0.59
CA GLY A 108 -10.04 -3.16 0.75
C GLY A 108 -10.92 -1.92 0.94
N SER A 109 -10.84 -1.33 2.14
CA SER A 109 -11.52 -0.07 2.44
C SER A 109 -10.59 1.14 2.21
N PRO A 110 -11.11 2.28 1.74
CA PRO A 110 -10.31 3.49 1.50
C PRO A 110 -9.57 3.96 2.75
N TYR A 111 -10.23 3.90 3.91
CA TYR A 111 -9.64 4.31 5.19
C TYR A 111 -8.48 3.39 5.60
N HIS A 112 -8.65 2.07 5.42
CA HIS A 112 -7.58 1.12 5.71
C HIS A 112 -6.42 1.28 4.74
N LEU A 113 -6.70 1.46 3.45
CA LEU A 113 -5.72 1.75 2.41
C LEU A 113 -4.88 2.96 2.78
N GLN A 114 -5.53 4.10 3.08
CA GLN A 114 -4.86 5.33 3.48
C GLN A 114 -3.91 5.11 4.67
N ARG A 115 -4.39 4.44 5.72
CA ARG A 115 -3.63 4.24 6.96
C ARG A 115 -2.48 3.26 6.78
N THR A 116 -2.74 2.12 6.16
CA THR A 116 -1.76 1.03 6.00
C THR A 116 -0.69 1.41 5.00
N PHE A 117 -1.07 1.98 3.85
CA PHE A 117 -0.12 2.42 2.84
C PHE A 117 0.80 3.52 3.38
N LYS A 118 0.26 4.54 4.07
CA LYS A 118 1.10 5.59 4.68
C LYS A 118 2.03 5.06 5.76
N ARG A 119 1.58 4.10 6.57
CA ARG A 119 2.41 3.46 7.59
C ARG A 119 3.59 2.69 6.97
N ILE A 120 3.39 2.03 5.85
CA ILE A 120 4.40 1.17 5.20
C ILE A 120 5.30 1.98 4.25
N MET A 121 4.72 2.83 3.40
CA MET A 121 5.44 3.57 2.36
C MET A 121 5.91 4.96 2.80
N GLY A 122 5.49 5.43 3.97
CA GLY A 122 5.79 6.77 4.49
C GLY A 122 4.99 7.92 3.82
N VAL A 123 4.28 7.64 2.73
CA VAL A 123 3.53 8.63 1.94
C VAL A 123 2.10 8.16 1.70
N SER A 124 1.18 9.09 1.40
CA SER A 124 -0.20 8.69 1.06
C SER A 124 -0.27 7.97 -0.30
N PRO A 125 -1.27 7.10 -0.54
CA PRO A 125 -1.48 6.48 -1.85
C PRO A 125 -1.55 7.49 -3.01
N MET A 126 -2.24 8.61 -2.79
CA MET A 126 -2.40 9.64 -3.83
C MET A 126 -1.13 10.44 -4.07
N GLU A 127 -0.33 10.66 -3.04
CA GLU A 127 1.01 11.22 -3.20
C GLU A 127 1.92 10.26 -3.96
N TYR A 128 1.82 8.96 -3.71
CA TYR A 128 2.57 7.94 -4.45
C TYR A 128 2.19 7.93 -5.94
N VAL A 129 0.89 7.97 -6.27
CA VAL A 129 0.42 8.14 -7.66
C VAL A 129 1.01 9.39 -8.31
N GLN A 130 0.98 10.54 -7.62
CA GLN A 130 1.57 11.78 -8.13
C GLN A 130 3.07 11.63 -8.39
N ARG A 131 3.82 10.99 -7.48
CA ARG A 131 5.26 10.71 -7.66
C ARG A 131 5.52 9.82 -8.87
N THR A 132 4.76 8.74 -9.03
CA THR A 132 4.86 7.86 -10.22
C THR A 132 4.61 8.64 -11.51
N ARG A 133 3.55 9.47 -11.55
CA ARG A 133 3.26 10.33 -12.70
C ARG A 133 4.38 11.32 -13.01
N MET A 134 4.93 11.97 -11.99
CA MET A 134 6.04 12.93 -12.17
C MET A 134 7.30 12.24 -12.67
N HIS A 135 7.57 11.01 -12.21
CA HIS A 135 8.70 10.22 -12.70
C HIS A 135 8.58 9.96 -14.21
N HIS A 136 7.42 9.49 -14.68
CA HIS A 136 7.18 9.31 -16.12
C HIS A 136 7.16 10.64 -16.89
N ALA A 137 6.63 11.71 -16.31
CA ALA A 137 6.63 13.02 -16.94
C ALA A 137 8.06 13.54 -17.17
N LYS A 138 8.96 13.41 -16.18
CA LYS A 138 10.38 13.76 -16.33
C LYS A 138 11.02 12.99 -17.48
N HIS A 139 10.78 11.67 -17.54
CA HIS A 139 11.29 10.85 -18.63
C HIS A 139 10.82 11.35 -19.99
N LEU A 140 9.52 11.60 -20.17
CA LEU A 140 8.96 12.13 -21.43
C LEU A 140 9.49 13.53 -21.76
N LEU A 141 9.69 14.40 -20.76
CA LEU A 141 10.22 15.75 -20.98
C LEU A 141 11.63 15.73 -21.56
N ILE A 142 12.47 14.80 -21.11
CA ILE A 142 13.86 14.64 -21.58
C ILE A 142 13.86 13.97 -22.96
N HIS A 143 13.21 12.81 -23.09
CA HIS A 143 13.37 11.89 -24.21
C HIS A 143 12.37 12.05 -25.36
N SER A 144 11.46 13.05 -25.31
CA SER A 144 10.49 13.28 -26.37
C SER A 144 10.32 14.76 -26.71
N MET A 145 9.80 15.06 -27.90
CA MET A 145 9.46 16.43 -28.32
C MET A 145 8.00 16.81 -28.04
N TYR A 146 7.26 15.98 -27.28
CA TYR A 146 5.84 16.23 -27.04
C TYR A 146 5.59 17.56 -26.32
N PRO A 147 4.55 18.32 -26.70
CA PRO A 147 4.09 19.46 -25.94
C PRO A 147 3.83 19.14 -24.46
N VAL A 148 3.99 20.14 -23.58
CA VAL A 148 3.77 19.97 -22.13
C VAL A 148 2.34 19.50 -21.82
N ALA A 149 1.35 19.97 -22.58
CA ALA A 149 -0.04 19.55 -22.45
C ALA A 149 -0.22 18.05 -22.78
N ASP A 150 0.40 17.57 -23.85
CA ASP A 150 0.32 16.18 -24.28
C ASP A 150 1.00 15.25 -23.27
N ILE A 151 2.13 15.68 -22.69
CA ILE A 151 2.78 14.94 -21.60
C ILE A 151 1.88 14.88 -20.37
N ALA A 152 1.26 16.00 -20.00
CA ALA A 152 0.34 16.06 -18.87
C ALA A 152 -0.83 15.07 -19.05
N GLN A 153 -1.44 15.05 -20.23
CA GLN A 153 -2.47 14.08 -20.59
C GLN A 153 -1.95 12.63 -20.55
N THR A 154 -0.77 12.39 -21.13
CA THR A 154 -0.15 11.05 -21.20
C THR A 154 0.08 10.46 -19.81
N VAL A 155 0.47 11.27 -18.82
CA VAL A 155 0.66 10.82 -17.43
C VAL A 155 -0.62 10.87 -16.58
N GLY A 156 -1.78 11.07 -17.18
CA GLY A 156 -3.08 11.06 -16.47
C GLY A 156 -3.44 12.34 -15.74
N LEU A 157 -2.87 13.49 -16.14
CA LEU A 157 -3.12 14.82 -15.57
C LEU A 157 -3.61 15.78 -16.66
N SER A 158 -4.84 15.60 -17.13
CA SER A 158 -5.42 16.38 -18.23
C SER A 158 -5.54 17.89 -17.94
N ASN A 159 -5.49 18.31 -16.68
CA ASN A 159 -5.43 19.73 -16.32
C ASN A 159 -3.98 20.22 -16.37
N THR A 160 -3.58 20.81 -17.50
CA THR A 160 -2.21 21.30 -17.75
C THR A 160 -1.74 22.35 -16.73
N PRO A 161 -2.52 23.39 -16.36
CA PRO A 161 -2.13 24.32 -15.30
C PRO A 161 -1.84 23.64 -13.95
N TYR A 162 -2.67 22.67 -13.56
CA TYR A 162 -2.46 21.88 -12.35
C TYR A 162 -1.19 21.03 -12.45
N PHE A 163 -0.97 20.36 -13.59
CA PHE A 163 0.25 19.60 -13.86
C PHE A 163 1.50 20.47 -13.71
N ILE A 164 1.54 21.65 -14.32
CA ILE A 164 2.69 22.58 -14.23
C ILE A 164 2.95 22.97 -12.77
N THR A 165 1.89 23.30 -12.02
CA THR A 165 1.98 23.69 -10.60
C THR A 165 2.53 22.55 -9.74
N LEU A 166 1.98 21.34 -9.92
CA LEU A 166 2.41 20.15 -9.19
C LEU A 166 3.86 19.77 -9.53
N PHE A 167 4.22 19.78 -10.82
CA PHE A 167 5.55 19.48 -11.29
C PHE A 167 6.57 20.46 -10.71
N LYS A 168 6.28 21.76 -10.73
CA LYS A 168 7.15 22.79 -10.10
C LYS A 168 7.28 22.57 -8.60
N LYS A 169 6.19 22.27 -7.90
CA LYS A 169 6.23 21.98 -6.47
C LYS A 169 7.12 20.77 -6.13
N MET A 170 7.12 19.74 -6.98
CA MET A 170 7.85 18.49 -6.72
C MET A 170 9.30 18.50 -7.24
N THR A 171 9.64 19.36 -8.20
CA THR A 171 10.95 19.36 -8.88
C THR A 171 11.72 20.68 -8.77
N GLY A 172 11.08 21.74 -8.26
CA GLY A 172 11.62 23.10 -8.22
C GLY A 172 11.49 23.89 -9.53
N HIS A 173 11.18 23.23 -10.65
CA HIS A 173 11.24 23.84 -11.98
C HIS A 173 9.92 23.64 -12.74
N THR A 174 9.56 24.55 -13.65
CA THR A 174 8.45 24.29 -14.57
C THR A 174 8.82 23.17 -15.55
N PRO A 175 7.86 22.42 -16.13
CA PRO A 175 8.17 21.36 -17.09
C PRO A 175 9.06 21.82 -18.27
N ALA A 176 8.81 23.02 -18.80
CA ALA A 176 9.59 23.60 -19.88
C ALA A 176 11.03 23.94 -19.44
N ALA A 177 11.20 24.57 -18.27
CA ALA A 177 12.51 24.88 -17.73
C ALA A 177 13.31 23.61 -17.39
N TYR A 178 12.64 22.59 -16.85
CA TYR A 178 13.23 21.27 -16.61
C TYR A 178 13.74 20.65 -17.91
N ARG A 179 12.92 20.62 -18.97
CA ARG A 179 13.34 20.11 -20.29
C ARG A 179 14.57 20.81 -20.84
N MET A 180 14.60 22.15 -20.81
CA MET A 180 15.72 22.92 -21.33
C MET A 180 17.00 22.63 -20.55
N ARG A 181 16.92 22.60 -19.21
CA ARG A 181 18.06 22.35 -18.34
C ARG A 181 18.69 20.99 -18.59
N GLU A 182 17.91 19.92 -18.54
CA GLU A 182 18.45 18.56 -18.62
C GLU A 182 19.04 18.26 -20.01
N ARG A 183 18.49 18.86 -21.08
CA ARG A 183 19.05 18.71 -22.44
C ARG A 183 20.33 19.49 -22.68
N ASN A 184 20.53 20.60 -21.96
CA ASN A 184 21.77 21.35 -22.05
C ASN A 184 22.91 20.64 -21.30
N ILE A 185 22.60 19.96 -20.19
CA ILE A 185 23.58 19.13 -19.45
C ILE A 185 24.12 18.00 -20.34
N ASP A 186 23.25 17.32 -21.10
CA ASP A 186 23.68 16.29 -22.07
C ASP A 186 24.64 16.84 -23.16
N GLN A 187 24.57 18.12 -23.51
CA GLN A 187 25.44 18.73 -24.53
C GLN A 187 26.81 19.15 -23.98
N ASP A 188 26.88 19.55 -22.71
CA ASP A 188 28.12 19.95 -22.05
C ASP A 188 29.01 18.73 -21.71
N GLU A 189 28.42 17.56 -21.40
CA GLU A 189 29.19 16.32 -21.17
C GLU A 189 29.77 15.71 -22.45
N ILE A 190 29.14 15.93 -23.61
CA ILE A 190 29.64 15.45 -24.91
C ILE A 190 30.79 16.34 -25.43
N SER A 191 30.80 17.64 -25.08
CA SER A 191 31.82 18.60 -25.55
C SER A 191 33.09 18.65 -24.68
N GLY A 192 33.11 18.04 -23.50
CA GLY A 192 34.28 17.97 -22.61
C GLY A 192 35.27 16.82 -22.87
N GLY A 193 35.02 15.97 -23.88
CA GLY A 193 35.79 14.75 -24.16
C GLY A 193 36.97 14.89 -25.13
N GLU A 194 37.15 16.04 -25.78
CA GLU A 194 38.27 16.29 -26.69
C GLU A 194 39.14 17.40 -26.10
N ASN A 195 40.19 17.04 -25.36
CA ASN A 195 41.47 17.77 -25.26
C ASN A 195 42.40 17.08 -24.25
N ASN A 196 43.08 16.02 -24.69
CA ASN A 196 44.44 15.74 -24.22
C ASN A 196 45.10 14.70 -25.13
N HIS A 197 45.67 15.15 -26.25
CA HIS A 197 46.82 14.51 -26.94
C HIS A 197 47.56 15.58 -27.76
N GLY A 198 48.82 15.84 -27.40
CA GLY A 198 49.75 16.75 -28.07
C GLY A 198 50.14 17.90 -27.13
N ASN A 199 51.38 18.03 -26.66
CA ASN A 199 52.69 17.59 -27.15
C ASN A 199 53.68 17.54 -25.98
#